data_AF-A0A8T5MDZ8-F1
#
_entry.id   AF-A0A8T5MDZ8-F1
#
_cell.length_a   1.000
_cell.length_b   1.000
_cell.length_c   1.000
_cell.angle_alpha   90.00
_cell.angle_beta   90.00
_cell.angle_gamma   90.00
#
_symmetry.space_group_name_H-M   'P 1'
#
loop_
_entity.id
_entity.type
_entity.pdbx_description
1 polymer ?
#
loop_
_entity_poly.entity_id
_entity_poly.type
_entity_poly.pdbx_seq_one_letter_code
_entity_poly.pdbx_strand_id
1 'polypeptide(L)'
;MAKPLPVKTQRILRQMIDAMLKGNIINGIVELVTNSDDSYRRLEADGKSVNGVIEIYLNRKKGGTCEKLKVKDYAGGMSQSELEKAIEFGGETSGFEEGKSVRGFFGRGLKETMLSLGEGQIKTINQGKSCSTKVWLENNKEFQYDDELLEIVEDTDKPDGTDVYINITNEKIKIPELDNFKEQLSKHLFLRDINSNKSRKVILTFDDLKRNAKSTVSITFSYPRGNRIKEVGITLRPFEDKVKLSIYESSELLDFLPNNPFGLAGILIKTKGAILDNQYNQSKYSRDPAAMYFFGEAICEGLETRLRNNETEIINLNRGGLEWRHEYCQVLSNAIDRELEPFILQKRKTLEKKPEKEVKEATNKMLRKLCSLLNELAKKELDDTESPPEPPPDIRDLTIIPAIANVQIEKPRVLLVMAPTEVVTKEGKEIHIKSDNVNIHPLASVKNLEKSFKYPETLLSTYFKVAGYKENAEGIITVKLGNKTATAKLKVAPPKEVGERKPRKGGFISGFDINEIDNPTQRVEYDNGIIRIFIKFPSVAKFIKSGLEGIEEPESKILMAELVGEAFCRTVARQKIEVEGYIPTGPTSAIDEFNYRVNELQKKHLHRIQEIILNWKF
;
A
#
# COMPACT_ATOMS: atom_id res chain seq x y z
N MET A 1 9.67 33.61 -29.14
CA MET A 1 9.45 32.55 -30.14
C MET A 1 9.35 31.23 -29.39
N ALA A 2 8.37 30.42 -29.74
CA ALA A 2 8.18 29.12 -29.11
C ALA A 2 9.33 28.18 -29.50
N LYS A 3 10.03 27.64 -28.49
CA LYS A 3 11.05 26.61 -28.70
C LYS A 3 10.58 25.28 -28.11
N PRO A 4 10.89 24.14 -28.75
CA PRO A 4 10.61 22.84 -28.17
C PRO A 4 11.37 22.69 -26.86
N LEU A 5 10.73 22.13 -25.86
CA LEU A 5 11.41 21.78 -24.61
C LEU A 5 12.49 20.72 -24.89
N PRO A 6 13.68 20.81 -24.29
CA PRO A 6 14.76 19.85 -24.48
C PRO A 6 14.40 18.51 -23.81
N VAL A 7 13.91 17.53 -24.58
CA VAL A 7 13.46 16.22 -24.07
C VAL A 7 13.97 15.07 -24.95
N LYS A 8 14.52 14.00 -24.36
CA LYS A 8 14.97 12.79 -25.10
C LYS A 8 13.83 11.97 -25.71
N THR A 9 12.62 11.96 -25.14
CA THR A 9 11.44 11.24 -25.69
C THR A 9 10.10 11.82 -25.20
N GLN A 10 9.41 12.57 -26.07
CA GLN A 10 8.11 13.24 -25.78
C GLN A 10 6.99 12.29 -25.32
N ARG A 11 6.91 11.07 -25.88
CA ARG A 11 5.85 10.09 -25.58
C ARG A 11 5.91 9.57 -24.14
N ILE A 12 7.11 9.23 -23.66
CA ILE A 12 7.33 8.71 -22.31
C ILE A 12 7.05 9.81 -21.28
N LEU A 13 7.53 11.03 -21.57
CA LEU A 13 7.29 12.19 -20.72
C LEU A 13 5.79 12.47 -20.53
N ARG A 14 5.01 12.40 -21.61
CA ARG A 14 3.56 12.57 -21.53
C ARG A 14 2.88 11.52 -20.65
N GLN A 15 3.25 10.25 -20.79
CA GLN A 15 2.72 9.17 -19.93
C GLN A 15 3.08 9.39 -18.45
N MET A 16 4.28 9.90 -18.17
CA MET A 16 4.71 10.24 -16.82
C MET A 16 3.90 11.42 -16.24
N ILE A 17 3.74 12.50 -17.01
CA ILE A 17 3.00 13.71 -16.63
C ILE A 17 1.53 13.37 -16.33
N ASP A 18 0.88 12.56 -17.19
CA ASP A 18 -0.51 12.13 -17.00
C ASP A 18 -0.69 11.26 -15.75
N ALA A 19 0.29 10.39 -15.43
CA ALA A 19 0.24 9.52 -14.26
C ALA A 19 0.50 10.26 -12.93
N MET A 20 1.19 11.39 -12.97
CA MET A 20 1.76 12.08 -11.81
C MET A 20 0.71 12.74 -10.92
N LEU A 21 -0.21 13.51 -11.50
CA LEU A 21 -1.23 14.21 -10.70
C LEU A 21 -2.37 13.30 -10.25
N LYS A 22 -2.55 12.14 -10.91
CA LYS A 22 -3.74 11.27 -10.75
C LYS A 22 -5.06 12.05 -10.82
N GLY A 23 -5.09 13.15 -11.59
CA GLY A 23 -6.26 14.05 -11.69
C GLY A 23 -6.54 14.92 -10.45
N ASN A 24 -5.59 15.08 -9.52
CA ASN A 24 -5.76 15.87 -8.30
C ASN A 24 -4.82 17.09 -8.24
N ILE A 25 -5.40 18.29 -8.24
CA ILE A 25 -4.67 19.57 -8.15
C ILE A 25 -3.86 19.71 -6.84
N ILE A 26 -4.29 19.05 -5.76
CA ILE A 26 -3.61 19.11 -4.46
C ILE A 26 -2.16 18.65 -4.61
N ASN A 27 -1.91 17.63 -5.43
CA ASN A 27 -0.55 17.17 -5.69
C ASN A 27 0.30 18.28 -6.33
N GLY A 28 -0.25 19.03 -7.29
CA GLY A 28 0.47 20.16 -7.89
C GLY A 28 0.75 21.27 -6.87
N ILE A 29 -0.22 21.59 -6.01
CA ILE A 29 -0.02 22.58 -4.94
C ILE A 29 1.05 22.13 -3.95
N VAL A 30 1.08 20.84 -3.58
CA VAL A 30 2.11 20.29 -2.70
C VAL A 30 3.51 20.56 -3.26
N GLU A 31 3.71 20.32 -4.55
CA GLU A 31 5.02 20.51 -5.19
C GLU A 31 5.41 22.00 -5.26
N LEU A 32 4.46 22.89 -5.59
CA LEU A 32 4.72 24.33 -5.61
C LEU A 32 5.03 24.88 -4.21
N VAL A 33 4.27 24.46 -3.19
CA VAL A 33 4.47 24.90 -1.79
C VAL A 33 5.78 24.37 -1.21
N THR A 34 6.14 23.12 -1.52
CA THR A 34 7.44 22.55 -1.06
C THR A 34 8.63 23.24 -1.73
N ASN A 35 8.53 23.60 -3.01
CA ASN A 35 9.56 24.41 -3.68
C ASN A 35 9.73 25.79 -3.03
N SER A 36 8.63 26.45 -2.67
CA SER A 36 8.67 27.71 -1.93
C SER A 36 9.29 27.55 -0.54
N ASP A 37 8.94 26.50 0.20
CA ASP A 37 9.52 26.20 1.51
C ASP A 37 11.03 25.92 1.44
N ASP A 38 11.47 25.14 0.44
CA ASP A 38 12.89 24.88 0.19
C ASP A 38 13.66 26.17 -0.14
N SER A 39 13.04 27.11 -0.85
CA SER A 39 13.62 28.44 -1.12
C SER A 39 13.81 29.24 0.16
N TYR A 40 12.81 29.25 1.06
CA TYR A 40 12.95 29.89 2.37
C TYR A 40 14.00 29.22 3.24
N ARG A 41 14.07 27.89 3.26
CA ARG A 41 15.08 27.15 4.05
C ARG A 41 16.51 27.48 3.63
N ARG A 42 16.77 27.68 2.33
CA ARG A 42 18.09 28.13 1.86
C ARG A 42 18.46 29.50 2.44
N LEU A 43 17.53 30.44 2.40
CA LEU A 43 17.74 31.77 3.00
C LEU A 43 17.95 31.69 4.52
N GLU A 44 17.21 30.84 5.22
CA GLU A 44 17.37 30.61 6.67
C GLU A 44 18.73 29.97 7.00
N ALA A 45 19.20 29.02 6.19
CA ALA A 45 20.52 28.41 6.33
C ALA A 45 21.65 29.44 6.11
N ASP A 46 21.44 30.41 5.23
CA ASP A 46 22.33 31.57 5.04
C ASP A 46 22.20 32.64 6.16
N GLY A 47 21.37 32.39 7.19
CA GLY A 47 21.14 33.30 8.31
C GLY A 47 20.30 34.53 7.96
N LYS A 48 19.61 34.53 6.81
CA LYS A 48 18.74 35.64 6.39
C LYS A 48 17.39 35.57 7.09
N SER A 49 16.87 36.74 7.49
CA SER A 49 15.51 36.86 7.99
C SER A 49 14.51 36.70 6.85
N VAL A 50 13.51 35.83 7.03
CA VAL A 50 12.47 35.55 6.03
C VAL A 50 11.08 35.82 6.59
N ASN A 51 10.12 36.17 5.72
CA ASN A 51 8.71 36.32 6.14
C ASN A 51 7.92 34.99 6.12
N GLY A 52 8.42 33.99 5.37
CA GLY A 52 7.84 32.65 5.28
C GLY A 52 6.45 32.57 4.63
N VAL A 53 6.00 33.61 3.93
CA VAL A 53 4.66 33.70 3.35
C VAL A 53 4.60 32.93 2.04
N ILE A 54 3.60 32.05 1.91
CA ILE A 54 3.28 31.32 0.67
C ILE A 54 1.79 31.54 0.39
N GLU A 55 1.49 32.20 -0.73
CA GLU A 55 0.14 32.53 -1.16
C GLU A 55 -0.32 31.57 -2.25
N ILE A 56 -1.48 30.94 -2.04
CA ILE A 56 -2.16 30.09 -3.00
C ILE A 56 -3.44 30.79 -3.40
N TYR A 57 -3.66 31.02 -4.69
CA TYR A 57 -4.95 31.46 -5.22
C TYR A 57 -5.48 30.41 -6.19
N LEU A 58 -6.78 30.13 -6.10
CA LEU A 58 -7.47 29.37 -7.13
C LEU A 58 -8.94 29.79 -7.25
N ASN A 59 -9.54 29.42 -8.37
CA ASN A 59 -10.98 29.61 -8.59
C ASN A 59 -11.73 28.30 -8.76
N ARG A 60 -13.02 28.31 -8.42
CA ARG A 60 -13.93 27.18 -8.58
C ARG A 60 -15.16 27.59 -9.36
N LYS A 61 -15.44 26.85 -10.43
CA LYS A 61 -16.65 26.97 -11.25
C LYS A 61 -17.70 25.93 -10.89
N LYS A 62 -18.88 26.05 -11.51
CA LYS A 62 -19.95 25.04 -11.44
C LYS A 62 -19.39 23.66 -11.82
N GLY A 63 -19.82 22.63 -11.09
CA GLY A 63 -19.34 21.26 -11.28
C GLY A 63 -17.94 20.99 -10.69
N GLY A 64 -17.35 21.95 -9.97
CA GLY A 64 -16.04 21.80 -9.32
C GLY A 64 -14.85 21.99 -10.25
N THR A 65 -15.05 22.45 -11.49
CA THR A 65 -13.95 22.76 -12.41
C THR A 65 -13.12 23.92 -11.85
N CYS A 66 -11.80 23.83 -11.99
CA CYS A 66 -10.84 24.88 -11.65
C CYS A 66 -10.21 25.41 -12.94
N GLU A 67 -10.05 26.73 -13.08
CA GLU A 67 -9.44 27.33 -14.28
C GLU A 67 -8.11 28.02 -13.99
N LYS A 68 -7.93 28.52 -12.77
CA LYS A 68 -6.75 29.27 -12.40
C LYS A 68 -6.19 28.71 -11.12
N LEU A 69 -4.88 28.44 -11.12
CA LEU A 69 -4.08 28.21 -9.93
C LEU A 69 -2.92 29.19 -9.96
N LYS A 70 -2.62 29.80 -8.83
CA LYS A 70 -1.47 30.66 -8.63
C LYS A 70 -0.82 30.31 -7.32
N VAL A 71 0.50 30.13 -7.30
CA VAL A 71 1.28 29.99 -6.07
C VAL A 71 2.41 31.01 -6.10
N LYS A 72 2.51 31.79 -5.05
CA LYS A 72 3.48 32.87 -4.92
C LYS A 72 4.21 32.79 -3.58
N ASP A 73 5.52 32.97 -3.62
CA ASP A 73 6.34 33.19 -2.43
C ASP A 73 7.13 34.51 -2.54
N TYR A 74 7.83 34.82 -1.45
CA TYR A 74 8.67 35.99 -1.27
C TYR A 74 10.05 35.55 -0.76
N ALA A 75 10.54 34.42 -1.27
CA ALA A 75 11.83 33.84 -0.92
C ALA A 75 12.94 34.38 -1.83
N GLY A 76 13.95 33.58 -2.17
CA GLY A 76 15.13 34.07 -2.90
C GLY A 76 14.92 34.31 -4.40
N GLY A 77 13.84 33.79 -4.98
CA GLY A 77 13.68 33.74 -6.43
C GLY A 77 14.80 32.97 -7.15
N MET A 78 14.90 33.21 -8.45
CA MET A 78 15.85 32.65 -9.40
C MET A 78 16.29 33.74 -10.38
N SER A 79 17.57 33.71 -10.76
CA SER A 79 18.11 34.42 -11.92
C SER A 79 17.62 33.79 -13.24
N GLN A 80 17.88 34.46 -14.37
CA GLN A 80 17.54 33.97 -15.70
C GLN A 80 18.13 32.59 -16.00
N SER A 81 19.43 32.38 -15.71
CA SER A 81 20.11 31.11 -15.98
C SER A 81 19.63 29.99 -15.06
N GLU A 82 19.24 30.30 -13.83
CA GLU A 82 18.61 29.34 -12.92
C GLU A 82 17.20 28.97 -13.39
N LEU A 83 16.42 29.94 -13.89
CA LEU A 83 15.09 29.69 -14.46
C LEU A 83 15.18 28.82 -15.73
N GLU A 84 16.15 29.09 -16.61
CA GLU A 84 16.42 28.28 -17.79
C GLU A 84 16.74 26.82 -17.42
N LYS A 85 17.62 26.61 -16.43
CA LYS A 85 17.89 25.26 -15.89
C LYS A 85 16.68 24.61 -15.24
N ALA A 86 15.82 25.39 -14.56
CA ALA A 86 14.64 24.87 -13.89
C ALA A 86 13.59 24.30 -14.86
N ILE A 87 13.51 24.83 -16.08
CA ILE A 87 12.59 24.37 -17.13
C ILE A 87 13.16 23.23 -18.00
N GLU A 88 14.47 22.94 -17.92
CA GLU A 88 15.11 21.85 -18.67
C GLU A 88 14.61 20.45 -18.23
N PHE A 89 14.29 19.57 -19.20
CA PHE A 89 13.74 18.24 -18.95
C PHE A 89 14.80 17.13 -19.01
N GLY A 90 14.87 16.31 -17.94
CA GLY A 90 15.83 15.21 -17.88
C GLY A 90 17.29 15.66 -17.71
N GLY A 91 17.54 16.96 -17.50
CA GLY A 91 18.78 17.46 -16.94
C GLY A 91 18.99 16.94 -15.51
N GLU A 92 20.22 17.00 -15.03
CA GLU A 92 20.52 16.77 -13.62
C GLU A 92 19.59 17.64 -12.79
N THR A 93 18.69 17.01 -12.03
CA THR A 93 17.84 17.75 -11.11
C THR A 93 18.82 18.47 -10.19
N SER A 94 18.63 19.78 -9.97
CA SER A 94 19.52 20.65 -9.19
C SER A 94 19.69 20.23 -7.71
N GLY A 95 19.27 19.02 -7.33
CA GLY A 95 19.28 18.40 -6.00
C GLY A 95 20.54 17.60 -5.65
N PHE A 96 21.64 17.72 -6.41
CA PHE A 96 22.91 17.08 -6.05
C PHE A 96 23.69 17.83 -4.94
N GLU A 97 23.23 19.02 -4.55
CA GLU A 97 23.89 19.81 -3.50
C GLU A 97 23.44 19.41 -2.08
N GLU A 98 24.42 19.36 -1.19
CA GLU A 98 24.26 19.11 0.25
C GLU A 98 23.31 20.17 0.86
N GLY A 99 22.24 19.73 1.54
CA GLY A 99 21.26 20.62 2.19
C GLY A 99 19.94 20.86 1.44
N LYS A 100 19.79 20.41 0.18
CA LYS A 100 18.49 20.46 -0.54
C LYS A 100 17.57 19.30 -0.16
N SER A 101 16.26 19.51 -0.11
CA SER A 101 15.29 18.44 0.14
C SER A 101 15.41 17.31 -0.90
N VAL A 102 15.48 16.05 -0.45
CA VAL A 102 15.42 14.89 -1.37
C VAL A 102 14.06 14.67 -2.00
N ARG A 103 13.08 15.53 -1.69
CA ARG A 103 11.78 15.53 -2.36
C ARG A 103 11.91 15.73 -3.87
N GLY A 104 12.91 16.49 -4.33
CA GLY A 104 13.17 16.68 -5.77
C GLY A 104 13.36 15.38 -6.56
N PHE A 105 13.84 14.30 -5.93
CA PHE A 105 14.02 12.99 -6.58
C PHE A 105 12.68 12.32 -6.95
N PHE A 106 11.59 12.72 -6.31
CA PHE A 106 10.25 12.25 -6.65
C PHE A 106 9.76 12.86 -7.98
N GLY A 107 10.56 13.69 -8.67
CA GLY A 107 10.35 14.02 -10.08
C GLY A 107 8.99 14.65 -10.39
N ARG A 108 8.35 15.26 -9.40
CA ARG A 108 7.07 15.98 -9.53
C ARG A 108 7.30 17.48 -9.61
N GLY A 109 8.32 17.87 -10.37
CA GLY A 109 8.84 19.23 -10.34
C GLY A 109 7.84 20.30 -10.78
N LEU A 110 8.31 21.53 -10.67
CA LEU A 110 7.62 22.75 -11.08
C LEU A 110 7.04 22.64 -12.50
N LYS A 111 7.83 22.17 -13.46
CA LYS A 111 7.44 22.06 -14.88
C LYS A 111 6.44 20.94 -15.15
N GLU A 112 6.61 19.77 -14.53
CA GLU A 112 5.66 18.66 -14.68
C GLU A 112 4.29 19.03 -14.11
N THR A 113 4.25 19.77 -13.00
CA THR A 113 3.03 20.31 -12.40
C THR A 113 2.32 21.28 -13.35
N MET A 114 3.05 22.23 -13.95
CA MET A 114 2.45 23.17 -14.90
C MET A 114 1.87 22.46 -16.12
N LEU A 115 2.64 21.58 -16.76
CA LEU A 115 2.24 20.90 -17.99
C LEU A 115 1.13 19.86 -17.79
N SER A 116 1.02 19.26 -16.59
CA SER A 116 -0.06 18.32 -16.27
C SER A 116 -1.41 19.01 -15.99
N LEU A 117 -1.38 20.26 -15.53
CA LEU A 117 -2.57 21.07 -15.29
C LEU A 117 -3.01 21.87 -16.52
N GLY A 118 -2.07 22.38 -17.30
CA GLY A 118 -2.35 23.14 -18.51
C GLY A 118 -1.17 24.01 -18.94
N GLU A 119 -1.40 25.32 -19.05
CA GLU A 119 -0.39 26.30 -19.48
C GLU A 119 0.16 27.02 -18.26
N GLY A 120 1.46 26.94 -18.06
CA GLY A 120 2.15 27.54 -16.91
C GLY A 120 2.95 28.76 -17.30
N GLN A 121 2.97 29.76 -16.41
CA GLN A 121 3.87 30.89 -16.46
C GLN A 121 4.63 30.97 -15.14
N ILE A 122 5.95 31.11 -15.22
CA ILE A 122 6.79 31.40 -14.06
C ILE A 122 7.29 32.82 -14.21
N LYS A 123 7.10 33.63 -13.19
CA LYS A 123 7.76 34.93 -13.03
C LYS A 123 8.58 34.89 -11.74
N THR A 124 9.83 35.31 -11.81
CA THR A 124 10.74 35.25 -10.68
C THR A 124 11.55 36.54 -10.57
N ILE A 125 11.83 36.94 -9.34
CA ILE A 125 12.60 38.14 -9.02
C ILE A 125 13.74 37.73 -8.09
N ASN A 126 14.96 38.06 -8.47
CA ASN A 126 16.16 37.81 -7.68
C ASN A 126 17.07 39.03 -7.75
N GLN A 127 17.42 39.60 -6.61
CA GLN A 127 18.35 40.73 -6.49
C GLN A 127 17.96 41.93 -7.40
N GLY A 128 16.68 42.29 -7.40
CA GLY A 128 16.15 43.43 -8.16
C GLY A 128 16.01 43.18 -9.66
N LYS A 129 16.22 41.94 -10.15
CA LYS A 129 16.02 41.56 -11.55
C LYS A 129 14.84 40.61 -11.69
N SER A 130 13.94 40.93 -12.61
CA SER A 130 12.76 40.14 -12.96
C SER A 130 12.98 39.43 -14.29
N CYS A 131 12.75 38.12 -14.33
CA CYS A 131 12.64 37.35 -15.56
C CYS A 131 11.39 36.46 -15.53
N SER A 132 10.95 35.98 -16.68
CA SER A 132 9.79 35.08 -16.75
C SER A 132 9.84 34.17 -17.95
N THR A 133 9.08 33.08 -17.93
CA THR A 133 8.86 32.25 -19.10
C THR A 133 7.50 31.58 -19.01
N LYS A 134 7.04 31.03 -20.12
CA LYS A 134 5.82 30.22 -20.20
C LYS A 134 6.17 28.84 -20.70
N VAL A 135 5.44 27.83 -20.22
CA VAL A 135 5.51 26.46 -20.71
C VAL A 135 4.11 25.94 -21.02
N TRP A 136 3.96 25.23 -22.13
CA TRP A 136 2.68 24.66 -22.55
C TRP A 136 2.87 23.42 -23.43
N LEU A 137 1.78 22.71 -23.69
CA LEU A 137 1.73 21.61 -24.65
C LEU A 137 1.07 22.09 -25.93
N GLU A 138 1.86 22.28 -26.98
CA GLU A 138 1.39 22.73 -28.29
C GLU A 138 0.73 21.57 -29.05
N ASN A 139 -0.50 21.80 -29.55
CA ASN A 139 -1.28 20.86 -30.37
C ASN A 139 -1.37 19.42 -29.82
N ASN A 140 -1.32 19.26 -28.49
CA ASN A 140 -1.29 17.95 -27.83
C ASN A 140 -0.13 17.04 -28.30
N LYS A 141 0.98 17.61 -28.79
CA LYS A 141 2.08 16.85 -29.39
C LYS A 141 3.45 17.20 -28.81
N GLU A 142 3.76 18.48 -28.67
CA GLU A 142 5.10 18.92 -28.31
C GLU A 142 5.06 19.92 -27.15
N PHE A 143 5.83 19.64 -26.10
CA PHE A 143 6.01 20.60 -25.02
C PHE A 143 6.90 21.76 -25.49
N GLN A 144 6.48 22.99 -25.23
CA GLN A 144 7.15 24.20 -25.66
C GLN A 144 7.37 25.16 -24.49
N TYR A 145 8.32 26.07 -24.68
CA TYR A 145 8.52 27.22 -23.80
C TYR A 145 8.77 28.51 -24.58
N ASP A 146 8.52 29.63 -23.93
CA ASP A 146 8.74 30.97 -24.49
C ASP A 146 10.15 31.46 -24.16
N ASP A 147 11.05 31.28 -25.11
CA ASP A 147 12.47 31.63 -24.95
C ASP A 147 12.73 33.13 -25.12
N GLU A 148 11.93 33.83 -25.93
CA GLU A 148 12.04 35.30 -26.02
C GLU A 148 11.64 35.94 -24.69
N LEU A 149 10.59 35.43 -24.06
CA LEU A 149 10.20 35.92 -22.74
C LEU A 149 11.26 35.63 -21.68
N LEU A 150 11.95 34.49 -21.80
CA LEU A 150 13.06 34.10 -20.91
C LEU A 150 14.29 35.00 -21.08
N GLU A 151 14.55 35.47 -22.30
CA GLU A 151 15.64 36.40 -22.61
C GLU A 151 15.40 37.83 -22.07
N ILE A 152 14.15 38.19 -21.78
CA ILE A 152 13.81 39.50 -21.21
C ILE A 152 14.09 39.52 -19.71
N VAL A 153 15.08 40.34 -19.33
CA VAL A 153 15.43 40.65 -17.93
C VAL A 153 15.20 42.13 -17.69
N GLU A 154 14.36 42.45 -16.71
CA GLU A 154 13.99 43.83 -16.35
C GLU A 154 14.42 44.15 -14.91
N ASP A 155 14.91 45.36 -14.67
CA ASP A 155 15.11 45.85 -13.32
C ASP A 155 13.76 46.11 -12.64
N THR A 156 13.65 45.82 -11.34
CA THR A 156 12.42 46.01 -10.58
C THR A 156 12.69 46.29 -9.11
N ASP A 157 11.87 47.17 -8.52
CA ASP A 157 11.89 47.46 -7.08
C ASP A 157 11.00 46.50 -6.27
N LYS A 158 10.41 45.49 -6.93
CA LYS A 158 9.58 44.49 -6.27
C LYS A 158 10.45 43.53 -5.45
N PRO A 159 9.93 42.99 -4.33
CA PRO A 159 10.68 42.05 -3.51
C PRO A 159 10.98 40.76 -4.27
N ASP A 160 12.09 40.13 -3.89
CA ASP A 160 12.48 38.81 -4.38
C ASP A 160 11.38 37.76 -4.12
N GLY A 161 11.34 36.75 -4.97
CA GLY A 161 10.38 35.66 -4.86
C GLY A 161 10.00 35.07 -6.22
N THR A 162 9.14 34.06 -6.18
CA THR A 162 8.64 33.38 -7.38
C THR A 162 7.11 33.36 -7.40
N ASP A 163 6.54 33.62 -8.57
CA ASP A 163 5.12 33.61 -8.87
C ASP A 163 4.87 32.61 -10.01
N VAL A 164 4.18 31.52 -9.69
CA VAL A 164 3.78 30.47 -10.63
C VAL A 164 2.30 30.61 -10.89
N TYR A 165 1.93 30.93 -12.12
CA TYR A 165 0.55 31.03 -12.59
C TYR A 165 0.24 29.90 -13.57
N ILE A 166 -0.88 29.22 -13.39
CA ILE A 166 -1.31 28.10 -14.22
C ILE A 166 -2.73 28.35 -14.70
N ASN A 167 -2.89 28.43 -16.02
CA ASN A 167 -4.18 28.35 -16.69
C ASN A 167 -4.52 26.87 -16.88
N ILE A 168 -5.49 26.39 -16.11
CA ILE A 168 -5.86 24.97 -16.07
C ILE A 168 -6.76 24.67 -17.27
N THR A 169 -6.21 23.95 -18.24
CA THR A 169 -6.92 23.49 -19.43
C THR A 169 -7.34 22.02 -19.30
N ASN A 170 -6.86 21.31 -18.29
CA ASN A 170 -7.22 19.92 -18.03
C ASN A 170 -8.60 19.79 -17.38
N GLU A 171 -9.63 19.56 -18.19
CA GLU A 171 -11.03 19.48 -17.76
C GLU A 171 -11.34 18.38 -16.73
N LYS A 172 -10.47 17.36 -16.62
CA LYS A 172 -10.58 16.27 -15.65
C LYS A 172 -10.32 16.72 -14.21
N ILE A 173 -9.65 17.87 -14.03
CA ILE A 173 -9.36 18.41 -12.71
C ILE A 173 -10.64 18.95 -12.08
N LYS A 174 -11.05 18.32 -10.98
CA LYS A 174 -12.17 18.76 -10.14
C LYS A 174 -11.69 19.03 -8.73
N ILE A 175 -12.21 20.10 -8.14
CA ILE A 175 -11.90 20.51 -6.78
C ILE A 175 -13.16 20.54 -5.91
N PRO A 176 -13.07 20.05 -4.66
CA PRO A 176 -14.16 20.11 -3.70
C PRO A 176 -14.48 21.56 -3.27
N GLU A 177 -15.48 21.71 -2.41
CA GLU A 177 -15.76 23.00 -1.77
C GLU A 177 -14.66 23.38 -0.77
N LEU A 178 -14.64 24.67 -0.38
CA LEU A 178 -13.58 25.28 0.42
C LEU A 178 -13.17 24.46 1.65
N ASP A 179 -14.12 24.02 2.47
CA ASP A 179 -13.80 23.35 3.74
C ASP A 179 -13.05 22.04 3.51
N ASN A 180 -13.54 21.19 2.60
CA ASN A 180 -12.88 19.95 2.22
C ASN A 180 -11.53 20.21 1.55
N PHE A 181 -11.43 21.24 0.70
CA PHE A 181 -10.19 21.59 0.03
C PHE A 181 -9.11 22.06 1.03
N LYS A 182 -9.51 22.91 1.98
CA LYS A 182 -8.68 23.39 3.08
C LYS A 182 -8.22 22.22 3.96
N GLU A 183 -9.12 21.32 4.30
CA GLU A 183 -8.79 20.12 5.10
C GLU A 183 -7.78 19.22 4.37
N GLN A 184 -7.98 18.99 3.07
CA GLN A 184 -7.04 18.22 2.24
C GLN A 184 -5.65 18.85 2.22
N LEU A 185 -5.53 20.17 1.97
CA LEU A 185 -4.24 20.86 2.01
C LEU A 185 -3.59 20.83 3.39
N SER A 186 -4.39 21.02 4.45
CA SER A 186 -3.91 21.00 5.83
C SER A 186 -3.32 19.63 6.20
N LYS A 187 -4.06 18.54 5.92
CA LYS A 187 -3.71 17.18 6.33
C LYS A 187 -2.76 16.44 5.38
N HIS A 188 -2.54 16.96 4.17
CA HIS A 188 -1.70 16.30 3.17
C HIS A 188 -0.32 16.00 3.76
N LEU A 189 0.09 14.72 3.73
CA LEU A 189 1.25 14.25 4.50
C LEU A 189 2.52 15.08 4.23
N PHE A 190 2.76 15.46 2.98
CA PHE A 190 3.93 16.25 2.56
C PHE A 190 3.91 17.72 2.98
N LEU A 191 2.76 18.25 3.41
CA LEU A 191 2.64 19.63 3.88
C LEU A 191 2.56 19.72 5.40
N ARG A 192 2.51 18.60 6.14
CA ARG A 192 2.31 18.63 7.61
C ARG A 192 3.40 19.41 8.34
N ASP A 193 4.67 19.15 8.00
CA ASP A 193 5.80 19.87 8.62
C ASP A 193 5.78 21.37 8.23
N ILE A 194 5.39 21.71 6.99
CA ILE A 194 5.28 23.10 6.53
C ILE A 194 4.13 23.82 7.24
N ASN A 195 2.94 23.23 7.25
CA ASN A 195 1.71 23.79 7.80
C ASN A 195 1.71 23.84 9.34
N SER A 196 2.64 23.14 10.01
CA SER A 196 2.84 23.20 11.46
C SER A 196 4.01 24.10 11.87
N ASN A 197 4.84 24.54 10.92
CA ASN A 197 5.98 25.42 11.17
C ASN A 197 5.52 26.86 11.41
N LYS A 198 5.89 27.43 12.56
CA LYS A 198 5.57 28.82 12.91
C LYS A 198 6.28 29.86 12.01
N SER A 199 7.38 29.48 11.38
CA SER A 199 8.13 30.30 10.41
C SER A 199 7.56 30.22 8.99
N ARG A 200 6.43 29.53 8.78
CA ARG A 200 5.73 29.47 7.49
C ARG A 200 4.29 29.91 7.65
N LYS A 201 3.82 30.74 6.71
CA LYS A 201 2.44 31.23 6.65
C LYS A 201 1.85 30.91 5.29
N VAL A 202 1.19 29.77 5.20
CA VAL A 202 0.48 29.34 3.99
C VAL A 202 -0.93 29.93 3.99
N ILE A 203 -1.27 30.67 2.93
CA ILE A 203 -2.53 31.41 2.80
C ILE A 203 -3.24 30.95 1.53
N LEU A 204 -4.48 30.46 1.66
CA LEU A 204 -5.33 30.09 0.54
C LEU A 204 -6.38 31.18 0.29
N THR A 205 -6.39 31.74 -0.92
CA THR A 205 -7.47 32.53 -1.47
C THR A 205 -8.30 31.68 -2.42
N PHE A 206 -9.52 31.36 -2.02
CA PHE A 206 -10.44 30.51 -2.76
C PHE A 206 -11.59 31.35 -3.34
N ASP A 207 -11.69 31.37 -4.66
CA ASP A 207 -12.66 32.18 -5.41
C ASP A 207 -13.77 31.29 -6.01
N ASP A 208 -14.89 31.15 -5.29
CA ASP A 208 -16.05 30.40 -5.75
C ASP A 208 -16.89 31.27 -6.69
N LEU A 209 -16.62 31.13 -7.99
CA LEU A 209 -17.29 31.88 -9.05
C LEU A 209 -18.78 31.51 -9.19
N LYS A 210 -19.18 30.30 -8.75
CA LYS A 210 -20.59 29.91 -8.77
C LYS A 210 -21.36 30.69 -7.71
N ARG A 211 -20.79 30.85 -6.51
CA ARG A 211 -21.41 31.56 -5.39
C ARG A 211 -21.06 33.05 -5.37
N ASN A 212 -20.24 33.53 -6.30
CA ASN A 212 -19.65 34.87 -6.31
C ASN A 212 -19.03 35.23 -4.95
N ALA A 213 -18.33 34.26 -4.35
CA ALA A 213 -17.82 34.33 -2.98
C ALA A 213 -16.31 34.07 -2.98
N LYS A 214 -15.55 35.02 -2.44
CA LYS A 214 -14.10 34.92 -2.31
C LYS A 214 -13.73 34.84 -0.84
N SER A 215 -13.01 33.78 -0.46
CA SER A 215 -12.58 33.53 0.92
C SER A 215 -11.07 33.46 1.00
N THR A 216 -10.49 34.06 2.03
CA THR A 216 -9.05 33.95 2.31
C THR A 216 -8.87 33.30 3.67
N VAL A 217 -8.15 32.18 3.72
CA VAL A 217 -7.96 31.37 4.94
C VAL A 217 -6.50 30.98 5.10
N SER A 218 -6.03 30.87 6.33
CA SER A 218 -4.71 30.28 6.60
C SER A 218 -4.82 28.75 6.61
N ILE A 219 -3.84 28.09 5.99
CA ILE A 219 -3.67 26.64 6.06
C ILE A 219 -2.70 26.35 7.21
N THR A 220 -3.19 25.64 8.22
CA THR A 220 -2.41 25.22 9.39
C THR A 220 -2.65 23.75 9.67
N PHE A 221 -1.68 23.10 10.28
CA PHE A 221 -1.78 21.70 10.69
C PHE A 221 -1.32 21.55 12.13
N SER A 222 -1.98 20.68 12.87
CA SER A 222 -1.56 20.24 14.20
C SER A 222 -1.58 18.73 14.23
N TYR A 223 -0.48 18.14 14.67
CA TYR A 223 -0.41 16.70 14.87
C TYR A 223 -1.45 16.24 15.89
N PRO A 224 -1.92 14.99 15.81
CA PRO A 224 -2.80 14.41 16.82
C PRO A 224 -2.21 14.57 18.22
N ARG A 225 -3.07 14.73 19.22
CA ARG A 225 -2.64 14.72 20.62
C ARG A 225 -2.40 13.28 21.04
N GLY A 226 -1.24 13.01 21.62
CA GLY A 226 -0.91 11.67 22.09
C GLY A 226 0.27 11.67 23.04
N ASN A 227 0.36 10.61 23.84
CA ASN A 227 1.47 10.38 24.75
C ASN A 227 2.62 9.74 23.97
N ARG A 228 3.84 10.26 24.11
CA ARG A 228 5.02 9.61 23.55
C ARG A 228 5.30 8.32 24.32
N ILE A 229 5.11 7.18 23.68
CA ILE A 229 5.26 5.86 24.30
C ILE A 229 6.64 5.24 24.03
N LYS A 230 7.33 5.66 22.96
CA LYS A 230 8.66 5.16 22.63
C LYS A 230 9.46 6.16 21.81
N GLU A 231 10.76 6.24 22.08
CA GLU A 231 11.76 6.89 21.24
C GLU A 231 13.00 5.99 21.23
N VAL A 232 13.41 5.52 20.05
CA VAL A 232 14.48 4.52 19.92
C VAL A 232 15.29 4.72 18.63
N GLY A 233 16.59 4.43 18.70
CA GLY A 233 17.44 4.30 17.52
C GLY A 233 17.45 2.86 17.02
N ILE A 234 17.15 2.68 15.73
CA ILE A 234 17.14 1.38 15.05
C ILE A 234 18.28 1.38 14.03
N THR A 235 18.95 0.24 13.88
CA THR A 235 19.92 0.02 12.79
C THR A 235 19.33 -0.97 11.79
N LEU A 236 19.20 -0.56 10.53
CA LEU A 236 18.65 -1.37 9.45
C LEU A 236 19.70 -2.34 8.93
N ARG A 237 19.67 -3.61 9.32
CA ARG A 237 20.56 -4.63 8.75
C ARG A 237 19.95 -5.23 7.47
N PRO A 238 20.72 -5.45 6.38
CA PRO A 238 22.20 -5.35 6.29
C PRO A 238 22.74 -3.95 5.93
N PHE A 239 21.89 -2.95 5.72
CA PHE A 239 22.26 -1.63 5.20
C PHE A 239 23.04 -0.73 6.17
N GLU A 240 23.05 -1.05 7.46
CA GLU A 240 23.68 -0.32 8.57
C GLU A 240 23.20 1.13 8.80
N ASP A 241 22.19 1.57 8.05
CA ASP A 241 21.56 2.88 8.22
C ASP A 241 20.86 3.01 9.56
N LYS A 242 20.97 4.20 10.18
CA LYS A 242 20.35 4.53 11.46
C LYS A 242 19.01 5.22 11.25
N VAL A 243 18.01 4.78 12.00
CA VAL A 243 16.66 5.34 12.00
C VAL A 243 16.31 5.77 13.41
N LYS A 244 15.92 7.04 13.59
CA LYS A 244 15.36 7.53 14.85
C LYS A 244 13.84 7.39 14.79
N LEU A 245 13.29 6.45 15.55
CA LEU A 245 11.85 6.16 15.63
C LEU A 245 11.25 6.81 16.87
N SER A 246 10.18 7.59 16.68
CA SER A 246 9.34 8.15 17.74
C SER A 246 7.90 7.69 17.55
N ILE A 247 7.31 7.10 18.59
CA ILE A 247 5.96 6.54 18.57
C ILE A 247 5.11 7.22 19.64
N TYR A 248 3.91 7.64 19.24
CA TYR A 248 2.92 8.25 20.09
C TYR A 248 1.64 7.42 20.06
N GLU A 249 0.97 7.38 21.21
CA GLU A 249 -0.35 6.78 21.38
C GLU A 249 -1.38 7.90 21.56
N SER A 250 -2.32 7.96 20.63
CA SER A 250 -3.47 8.86 20.66
C SER A 250 -4.51 8.37 21.68
N SER A 251 -5.20 9.33 22.31
CA SER A 251 -6.39 9.03 23.12
C SER A 251 -7.61 8.69 22.27
N GLU A 252 -7.59 9.06 21.00
CA GLU A 252 -8.68 8.89 20.04
C GLU A 252 -8.25 8.02 18.86
N LEU A 253 -9.22 7.35 18.24
CA LEU A 253 -9.01 6.59 17.02
C LEU A 253 -8.67 7.53 15.85
N LEU A 254 -7.54 7.29 15.19
CA LEU A 254 -7.11 8.08 14.04
C LEU A 254 -7.55 7.45 12.72
N ASP A 255 -7.66 8.25 11.68
CA ASP A 255 -7.99 7.80 10.34
C ASP A 255 -6.75 7.30 9.59
N PHE A 256 -6.92 6.23 8.83
CA PHE A 256 -5.93 5.78 7.85
C PHE A 256 -6.63 5.01 6.73
N LEU A 257 -6.17 5.25 5.52
CA LEU A 257 -6.54 4.46 4.35
C LEU A 257 -5.26 4.25 3.52
N PRO A 258 -4.96 3.02 3.08
CA PRO A 258 -3.77 2.76 2.26
C PRO A 258 -3.72 3.67 1.04
N ASN A 259 -2.54 4.24 0.76
CA ASN A 259 -2.25 5.16 -0.33
C ASN A 259 -3.08 6.47 -0.29
N ASN A 260 -3.67 6.82 0.86
CA ASN A 260 -4.32 8.10 1.08
C ASN A 260 -3.38 9.04 1.85
N PRO A 261 -3.09 10.25 1.33
CA PRO A 261 -2.13 11.15 1.95
C PRO A 261 -2.68 11.96 3.14
N PHE A 262 -3.96 11.80 3.49
CA PHE A 262 -4.63 12.61 4.52
C PHE A 262 -4.70 11.92 5.88
N GLY A 263 -4.55 10.59 5.93
CA GLY A 263 -4.70 9.79 7.16
C GLY A 263 -3.66 10.14 8.23
N LEU A 264 -4.10 10.24 9.48
CA LEU A 264 -3.30 10.67 10.62
C LEU A 264 -2.64 9.51 11.39
N ALA A 265 -3.11 8.28 11.23
CA ALA A 265 -2.47 7.11 11.85
C ALA A 265 -1.21 6.67 11.10
N GLY A 266 -0.31 5.97 11.79
CA GLY A 266 0.90 5.37 11.24
C GLY A 266 2.16 6.19 11.43
N ILE A 267 3.28 5.62 10.98
CA ILE A 267 4.61 6.21 11.16
C ILE A 267 5.04 6.90 9.86
N LEU A 268 5.21 8.22 9.94
CA LEU A 268 5.73 9.01 8.84
C LEU A 268 7.21 8.69 8.62
N ILE A 269 7.58 8.27 7.41
CA ILE A 269 8.98 8.12 7.03
C ILE A 269 9.52 9.48 6.63
N LYS A 270 10.54 9.96 7.34
CA LYS A 270 11.12 11.29 7.15
C LYS A 270 12.62 11.21 6.86
N THR A 271 13.10 12.20 6.15
CA THR A 271 14.52 12.62 6.13
C THR A 271 14.67 13.88 6.98
N LYS A 272 15.85 14.51 7.00
CA LYS A 272 16.02 15.79 7.69
C LYS A 272 15.13 16.90 7.11
N GLY A 273 14.85 16.86 5.81
CA GLY A 273 14.17 17.95 5.10
C GLY A 273 12.73 17.66 4.66
N ALA A 274 12.30 16.39 4.62
CA ALA A 274 10.99 16.06 4.05
C ALA A 274 10.39 14.76 4.58
N ILE A 275 9.06 14.73 4.57
CA ILE A 275 8.26 13.51 4.72
C ILE A 275 8.20 12.82 3.36
N LEU A 276 8.51 11.53 3.33
CA LEU A 276 8.60 10.73 2.10
C LEU A 276 7.40 9.81 1.91
N ASP A 277 6.87 9.22 2.99
CA ASP A 277 5.71 8.32 2.93
C ASP A 277 5.14 8.04 4.33
N ASN A 278 4.06 7.26 4.42
CA ASN A 278 3.54 6.67 5.64
C ASN A 278 3.76 5.15 5.62
N GLN A 279 4.44 4.63 6.63
CA GLN A 279 4.81 3.21 6.74
C GLN A 279 3.60 2.26 6.78
N TYR A 280 2.43 2.72 7.22
CA TYR A 280 1.22 1.89 7.17
C TYR A 280 0.78 1.53 5.75
N ASN A 281 1.34 2.14 4.71
CA ASN A 281 1.12 1.69 3.32
C ASN A 281 1.68 0.26 3.07
N GLN A 282 2.63 -0.21 3.89
CA GLN A 282 3.23 -1.54 3.80
C GLN A 282 3.08 -2.38 5.08
N SER A 283 2.69 -1.76 6.21
CA SER A 283 2.53 -2.47 7.49
C SER A 283 1.47 -3.58 7.43
N LYS A 284 1.79 -4.73 8.06
CA LYS A 284 0.82 -5.81 8.31
C LYS A 284 -0.30 -5.39 9.28
N TYR A 285 -0.10 -4.33 10.05
CA TYR A 285 -1.06 -3.80 11.02
C TYR A 285 -1.95 -2.68 10.48
N SER A 286 -1.77 -2.28 9.22
CA SER A 286 -2.49 -1.17 8.59
C SER A 286 -4.03 -1.29 8.59
N ARG A 287 -4.56 -2.48 8.87
CA ARG A 287 -6.00 -2.77 8.98
C ARG A 287 -6.46 -3.08 10.40
N ASP A 288 -5.55 -3.14 11.36
CA ASP A 288 -5.87 -3.42 12.75
C ASP A 288 -6.44 -2.17 13.41
N PRO A 289 -7.67 -2.21 13.97
CA PRO A 289 -8.25 -1.07 14.69
C PRO A 289 -7.38 -0.59 15.86
N ALA A 290 -6.65 -1.48 16.54
CA ALA A 290 -5.73 -1.09 17.61
C ALA A 290 -4.54 -0.27 17.07
N ALA A 291 -4.08 -0.56 15.85
CA ALA A 291 -2.98 0.16 15.22
C ALA A 291 -3.34 1.62 14.88
N MET A 292 -4.64 1.92 14.71
CA MET A 292 -5.14 3.26 14.40
C MET A 292 -5.03 4.25 15.56
N TYR A 293 -4.64 3.79 16.75
CA TYR A 293 -4.32 4.68 17.88
C TYR A 293 -2.87 5.15 17.86
N PHE A 294 -2.03 4.62 16.97
CA PHE A 294 -0.60 4.95 16.95
C PHE A 294 -0.26 5.83 15.77
N PHE A 295 0.57 6.84 16.04
CA PHE A 295 1.14 7.73 15.05
C PHE A 295 2.56 8.10 15.46
N GLY A 296 3.35 8.60 14.52
CA GLY A 296 4.71 9.02 14.84
C GLY A 296 5.55 9.27 13.61
N GLU A 297 6.86 9.19 13.79
CA GLU A 297 7.82 9.44 12.73
C GLU A 297 9.06 8.56 12.88
N ALA A 298 9.63 8.19 11.74
CA ALA A 298 10.90 7.50 11.60
C ALA A 298 11.81 8.36 10.73
N ILE A 299 12.78 9.01 11.36
CA ILE A 299 13.77 9.84 10.67
C ILE A 299 14.91 8.92 10.22
N CYS A 300 15.03 8.70 8.92
CA CYS A 300 16.06 7.88 8.30
C CYS A 300 17.01 8.76 7.48
N GLU A 301 18.21 9.01 8.01
CA GLU A 301 19.22 9.81 7.30
C GLU A 301 19.80 9.05 6.09
N GLY A 302 19.91 7.72 6.19
CA GLY A 302 20.44 6.88 5.12
C GLY A 302 19.63 6.94 3.82
N LEU A 303 18.30 7.15 3.91
CA LEU A 303 17.45 7.35 2.72
C LEU A 303 17.92 8.54 1.89
N GLU A 304 18.31 9.64 2.53
CA GLU A 304 18.77 10.83 1.83
C GLU A 304 20.09 10.58 1.11
N THR A 305 21.04 9.91 1.76
CA THR A 305 22.31 9.52 1.14
C THR A 305 22.11 8.60 -0.08
N ARG A 306 21.23 7.60 0.04
CA ARG A 306 20.94 6.64 -1.04
C ARG A 306 20.33 7.30 -2.26
N LEU A 307 19.33 8.16 -2.05
CA LEU A 307 18.68 8.89 -3.15
C LEU A 307 19.68 9.79 -3.89
N ARG A 308 20.58 10.45 -3.17
CA ARG A 308 21.65 11.27 -3.78
C ARG A 308 22.68 10.43 -4.54
N ASN A 309 22.90 9.18 -4.13
CA ASN A 309 23.75 8.22 -4.85
C ASN A 309 23.04 7.55 -6.05
N ASN A 310 21.92 8.13 -6.52
CA ASN A 310 21.12 7.64 -7.64
C ASN A 310 20.43 6.27 -7.45
N GLU A 311 20.23 5.81 -6.20
CA GLU A 311 19.38 4.65 -5.87
C GLU A 311 17.87 5.01 -5.99
N THR A 312 17.47 5.45 -7.18
CA THR A 312 16.12 5.98 -7.44
C THR A 312 15.02 4.91 -7.46
N GLU A 313 15.40 3.64 -7.56
CA GLU A 313 14.52 2.47 -7.42
C GLU A 313 13.84 2.34 -6.05
N ILE A 314 14.33 3.09 -5.05
CA ILE A 314 13.71 3.23 -3.73
C ILE A 314 12.41 4.06 -3.80
N ILE A 315 12.21 4.83 -4.88
CA ILE A 315 11.00 5.61 -5.15
C ILE A 315 10.09 4.83 -6.11
N ASN A 316 8.79 4.82 -5.85
CA ASN A 316 7.85 4.11 -6.71
C ASN A 316 7.75 4.74 -8.12
N LEU A 317 7.26 3.96 -9.09
CA LEU A 317 7.21 4.41 -10.51
C LEU A 317 6.38 5.69 -10.73
N ASN A 318 5.33 5.90 -9.94
CA ASN A 318 4.50 7.11 -10.00
C ASN A 318 5.07 8.28 -9.18
N ARG A 319 6.25 8.04 -8.59
CA ARG A 319 7.02 8.91 -7.70
C ARG A 319 6.17 9.64 -6.67
N GLY A 320 5.17 8.97 -6.10
CA GLY A 320 4.27 9.50 -5.08
C GLY A 320 4.61 9.09 -3.65
N GLY A 321 5.67 8.29 -3.48
CA GLY A 321 6.06 7.70 -2.21
C GLY A 321 7.20 6.71 -2.43
N LEU A 322 7.51 5.94 -1.39
CA LEU A 322 8.55 4.93 -1.46
C LEU A 322 8.04 3.71 -2.26
N GLU A 323 8.97 3.00 -2.92
CA GLU A 323 8.71 1.70 -3.51
C GLU A 323 8.77 0.64 -2.41
N TRP A 324 7.62 0.34 -1.82
CA TRP A 324 7.52 -0.59 -0.70
C TRP A 324 7.90 -2.04 -1.05
N ARG A 325 8.02 -2.38 -2.34
CA ARG A 325 8.57 -3.67 -2.79
C ARG A 325 10.10 -3.72 -2.79
N HIS A 326 10.77 -2.57 -2.67
CA HIS A 326 12.22 -2.50 -2.60
C HIS A 326 12.73 -3.08 -1.28
N GLU A 327 13.83 -3.84 -1.31
CA GLU A 327 14.39 -4.54 -0.14
C GLU A 327 14.62 -3.59 1.04
N TYR A 328 15.20 -2.41 0.76
CA TYR A 328 15.42 -1.37 1.77
C TYR A 328 14.14 -0.95 2.49
N CYS A 329 13.07 -0.67 1.74
CA CYS A 329 11.79 -0.22 2.27
C CYS A 329 11.10 -1.32 3.09
N GLN A 330 11.26 -2.58 2.69
CA GLN A 330 10.77 -3.74 3.44
C GLN A 330 11.50 -3.89 4.78
N VAL A 331 12.83 -3.80 4.77
CA VAL A 331 13.65 -3.84 6.00
C VAL A 331 13.26 -2.71 6.95
N LEU A 332 13.11 -1.49 6.44
CA LEU A 332 12.66 -0.32 7.21
C LEU A 332 11.26 -0.56 7.81
N SER A 333 10.29 -0.98 7.00
CA SER A 333 8.92 -1.25 7.45
C SER A 333 8.87 -2.33 8.53
N ASN A 334 9.57 -3.44 8.32
CA ASN A 334 9.60 -4.57 9.26
C ASN A 334 10.27 -4.18 10.59
N ALA A 335 11.31 -3.35 10.53
CA ALA A 335 11.97 -2.87 11.74
C ALA A 335 11.02 -1.97 12.56
N ILE A 336 10.25 -1.10 11.90
CA ILE A 336 9.23 -0.27 12.57
C ILE A 336 8.09 -1.14 13.13
N ASP A 337 7.57 -2.09 12.35
CA ASP A 337 6.50 -3.00 12.78
C ASP A 337 6.89 -3.80 14.03
N ARG A 338 8.15 -4.24 14.12
CA ARG A 338 8.68 -4.96 15.31
C ARG A 338 8.62 -4.10 16.57
N GLU A 339 8.93 -2.82 16.45
CA GLU A 339 8.89 -1.90 17.59
C GLU A 339 7.46 -1.50 17.98
N LEU A 340 6.53 -1.45 17.02
CA LEU A 340 5.10 -1.16 17.23
C LEU A 340 4.32 -2.34 17.80
N GLU A 341 4.64 -3.56 17.39
CA GLU A 341 3.86 -4.78 17.65
C GLU A 341 3.46 -4.96 19.13
N PRO A 342 4.37 -4.86 20.12
CA PRO A 342 3.99 -4.95 21.53
C PRO A 342 2.89 -3.96 21.96
N PHE A 343 2.93 -2.73 21.47
CA PHE A 343 1.96 -1.69 21.84
C PHE A 343 0.61 -1.91 21.15
N ILE A 344 0.62 -2.35 19.90
CA ILE A 344 -0.60 -2.71 19.17
C ILE A 344 -1.28 -3.89 19.87
N LEU A 345 -0.53 -4.93 20.24
CA LEU A 345 -1.06 -6.08 20.96
C LEU A 345 -1.60 -5.69 22.34
N GLN A 346 -0.93 -4.78 23.05
CA GLN A 346 -1.43 -4.27 24.32
C GLN A 346 -2.71 -3.45 24.14
N LYS A 347 -2.74 -2.53 23.18
CA LYS A 347 -3.93 -1.73 22.85
C LYS A 347 -5.08 -2.64 22.45
N ARG A 348 -4.84 -3.68 21.66
CA ARG A 348 -5.84 -4.69 21.29
C ARG A 348 -6.50 -5.30 22.53
N LYS A 349 -5.71 -5.74 23.51
CA LYS A 349 -6.22 -6.25 24.79
C LYS A 349 -7.01 -5.21 25.60
N THR A 350 -6.65 -3.93 25.53
CA THR A 350 -7.43 -2.87 26.21
C THR A 350 -8.74 -2.54 25.50
N LEU A 351 -8.78 -2.73 24.17
CA LEU A 351 -9.97 -2.52 23.34
C LEU A 351 -10.91 -3.72 23.38
N GLU A 352 -10.37 -4.92 23.65
CA GLU A 352 -11.10 -6.13 24.01
C GLU A 352 -11.83 -5.90 25.35
N LYS A 353 -12.98 -5.21 25.29
CA LYS A 353 -13.92 -5.17 26.41
C LYS A 353 -14.45 -6.59 26.61
N LYS A 354 -14.50 -7.05 27.87
CA LYS A 354 -15.33 -8.20 28.20
C LYS A 354 -16.75 -7.87 27.74
N PRO A 355 -17.44 -8.80 27.06
CA PRO A 355 -18.77 -8.54 26.56
C PRO A 355 -19.66 -8.10 27.74
N GLU A 356 -20.41 -7.00 27.57
CA GLU A 356 -21.27 -6.45 28.62
C GLU A 356 -22.27 -7.49 29.16
N LYS A 357 -22.62 -8.48 28.33
CA LYS A 357 -23.45 -9.64 28.67
C LYS A 357 -22.82 -10.95 28.19
N GLU A 358 -22.92 -11.99 29.01
CA GLU A 358 -22.59 -13.34 28.58
C GLU A 358 -23.58 -13.84 27.52
N VAL A 359 -23.07 -14.60 26.55
CA VAL A 359 -23.89 -15.24 25.53
C VAL A 359 -24.71 -16.37 26.17
N LYS A 360 -26.03 -16.36 25.94
CA LYS A 360 -26.96 -17.40 26.45
C LYS A 360 -26.49 -18.79 26.02
N GLU A 361 -26.66 -19.80 26.89
CA GLU A 361 -26.19 -21.18 26.61
C GLU A 361 -26.86 -21.80 25.36
N ALA A 362 -28.13 -21.48 25.09
CA ALA A 362 -28.80 -21.91 23.86
C ALA A 362 -28.10 -21.37 22.60
N THR A 363 -27.65 -20.11 22.64
CA THR A 363 -26.86 -19.48 21.58
C THR A 363 -25.46 -20.08 21.48
N ASN A 364 -24.79 -20.39 22.61
CA ASN A 364 -23.51 -21.09 22.59
C ASN A 364 -23.62 -22.48 21.92
N LYS A 365 -24.70 -23.21 22.15
CA LYS A 365 -24.97 -24.49 21.47
C LYS A 365 -25.14 -24.32 19.97
N MET A 366 -25.83 -23.27 19.53
CA MET A 366 -25.96 -22.90 18.12
C MET A 366 -24.59 -22.63 17.49
N LEU A 367 -23.76 -21.80 18.13
CA LEU A 367 -22.40 -21.47 17.68
C LEU A 367 -21.50 -22.72 17.61
N ARG A 368 -21.59 -23.64 18.58
CA ARG A 368 -20.87 -24.93 18.52
C ARG A 368 -21.33 -25.78 17.34
N LYS A 369 -22.63 -25.84 17.06
CA LYS A 369 -23.17 -26.56 15.90
C LYS A 369 -22.72 -25.93 14.58
N LEU A 370 -22.71 -24.60 14.50
CA LEU A 370 -22.13 -23.87 13.36
C LEU A 370 -20.65 -24.21 13.20
N CYS A 371 -19.86 -24.13 14.26
CA CYS A 371 -18.43 -24.47 14.22
C CYS A 371 -18.21 -25.90 13.68
N SER A 372 -19.01 -26.87 14.12
CA SER A 372 -18.97 -28.23 13.59
C SER A 372 -19.30 -28.30 12.10
N LEU A 373 -20.38 -27.63 11.66
CA LEU A 373 -20.76 -27.57 10.24
C LEU A 373 -19.63 -26.93 9.42
N LEU A 374 -19.15 -25.76 9.81
CA LEU A 374 -18.11 -25.04 9.07
C LEU A 374 -16.82 -25.85 8.94
N ASN A 375 -16.46 -26.63 9.97
CA ASN A 375 -15.34 -27.56 9.90
C ASN A 375 -15.59 -28.72 8.94
N GLU A 376 -16.80 -29.30 8.92
CA GLU A 376 -17.19 -30.31 7.92
C GLU A 376 -17.12 -29.75 6.50
N LEU A 377 -17.63 -28.54 6.30
CA LEU A 377 -17.61 -27.85 5.01
C LEU A 377 -16.19 -27.54 4.56
N ALA A 378 -15.36 -26.96 5.44
CA ALA A 378 -13.96 -26.69 5.16
C ALA A 378 -13.23 -27.97 4.81
N LYS A 379 -13.46 -29.05 5.56
CA LYS A 379 -12.91 -30.36 5.25
C LYS A 379 -13.31 -30.81 3.84
N LYS A 380 -14.59 -30.75 3.45
CA LYS A 380 -15.03 -31.10 2.08
C LYS A 380 -14.39 -30.23 1.00
N GLU A 381 -14.23 -28.95 1.27
CA GLU A 381 -13.67 -28.00 0.30
C GLU A 381 -12.14 -28.07 0.20
N LEU A 382 -11.46 -28.56 1.25
CA LEU A 382 -10.01 -28.56 1.37
C LEU A 382 -9.38 -29.97 1.39
N ASP A 383 -10.15 -31.07 1.55
CA ASP A 383 -9.64 -32.46 1.55
C ASP A 383 -9.52 -33.07 0.13
N ASP A 384 -10.15 -32.51 -0.90
CA ASP A 384 -9.94 -32.94 -2.30
C ASP A 384 -8.58 -32.50 -2.87
N THR A 385 -7.85 -31.67 -2.13
CA THR A 385 -6.47 -31.32 -2.41
C THR A 385 -5.59 -31.99 -1.36
N GLU A 386 -4.66 -32.87 -1.78
CA GLU A 386 -3.54 -33.25 -0.91
C GLU A 386 -2.93 -31.95 -0.40
N SER A 387 -2.96 -31.72 0.92
CA SER A 387 -2.35 -30.54 1.49
C SER A 387 -0.92 -30.46 0.98
N PRO A 388 -0.53 -29.35 0.31
CA PRO A 388 0.79 -29.23 -0.25
C PRO A 388 1.82 -29.47 0.85
N PRO A 389 2.95 -30.14 0.55
CA PRO A 389 4.04 -30.28 1.50
C PRO A 389 4.41 -28.90 2.05
N GLU A 390 4.40 -28.71 3.37
CA GLU A 390 4.81 -27.43 3.94
C GLU A 390 6.32 -27.23 3.74
N PRO A 391 6.76 -26.01 3.39
CA PRO A 391 8.17 -25.70 3.28
C PRO A 391 8.83 -25.80 4.67
N PRO A 392 9.89 -26.61 4.84
CA PRO A 392 10.70 -26.60 6.05
C PRO A 392 11.66 -25.40 6.03
N PRO A 393 12.05 -24.88 7.20
CA PRO A 393 12.89 -23.69 7.31
C PRO A 393 14.36 -23.91 6.87
N ASP A 394 14.89 -25.13 6.98
CA ASP A 394 16.33 -25.42 6.84
C ASP A 394 16.71 -26.09 5.51
N ILE A 395 16.32 -25.50 4.38
CA ILE A 395 16.76 -25.96 3.05
C ILE A 395 18.08 -25.27 2.66
N ARG A 396 19.13 -26.07 2.42
CA ARG A 396 20.49 -25.59 2.08
C ARG A 396 20.86 -25.74 0.60
N ASP A 397 20.12 -26.53 -0.17
CA ASP A 397 20.31 -26.72 -1.62
C ASP A 397 18.96 -27.05 -2.29
N LEU A 398 18.94 -27.17 -3.63
CA LEU A 398 17.77 -27.59 -4.38
C LEU A 398 17.20 -28.90 -3.79
N THR A 399 15.92 -28.90 -3.41
CA THR A 399 15.29 -30.00 -2.68
C THR A 399 13.88 -30.27 -3.22
N ILE A 400 13.50 -31.55 -3.32
CA ILE A 400 12.13 -31.98 -3.61
C ILE A 400 11.50 -32.55 -2.33
N ILE A 401 10.29 -32.11 -2.02
CA ILE A 401 9.57 -32.51 -0.82
C ILE A 401 8.21 -33.12 -1.20
N PRO A 402 7.86 -34.29 -0.66
CA PRO A 402 8.75 -35.22 0.08
C PRO A 402 9.80 -35.88 -0.84
N ALA A 403 10.93 -36.31 -0.26
CA ALA A 403 11.97 -37.06 -0.98
C ALA A 403 11.53 -38.50 -1.34
N ILE A 404 10.51 -39.04 -0.66
CA ILE A 404 9.87 -40.32 -0.95
C ILE A 404 8.35 -40.12 -0.90
N ALA A 405 7.63 -40.50 -1.95
CA ALA A 405 6.17 -40.38 -2.01
C ALA A 405 5.49 -41.59 -2.65
N ASN A 406 4.28 -41.92 -2.18
CA ASN A 406 3.40 -42.86 -2.85
C ASN A 406 2.44 -42.10 -3.75
N VAL A 407 2.33 -42.50 -5.01
CA VAL A 407 1.41 -41.92 -6.01
C VAL A 407 0.26 -42.90 -6.21
N GLN A 408 -0.98 -42.40 -6.20
CA GLN A 408 -2.14 -43.24 -6.53
C GLN A 408 -2.29 -43.33 -8.06
N ILE A 409 -2.79 -44.47 -8.54
CA ILE A 409 -3.05 -44.66 -9.97
C ILE A 409 -4.02 -43.58 -10.45
N GLU A 410 -3.65 -42.90 -11.54
CA GLU A 410 -4.42 -41.83 -12.21
C GLU A 410 -4.78 -40.60 -11.36
N LYS A 411 -4.33 -40.53 -10.09
CA LYS A 411 -4.52 -39.36 -9.23
C LYS A 411 -3.20 -38.59 -9.08
N PRO A 412 -3.10 -37.35 -9.60
CA PRO A 412 -1.87 -36.58 -9.50
C PRO A 412 -1.49 -36.28 -8.05
N ARG A 413 -0.22 -36.53 -7.72
CA ARG A 413 0.39 -36.18 -6.43
C ARG A 413 1.16 -34.88 -6.55
N VAL A 414 0.99 -33.98 -5.57
CA VAL A 414 1.73 -32.71 -5.51
C VAL A 414 3.07 -32.91 -4.82
N LEU A 415 4.13 -32.39 -5.45
CA LEU A 415 5.48 -32.28 -4.89
C LEU A 415 5.89 -30.81 -4.86
N LEU A 416 6.70 -30.45 -3.87
CA LEU A 416 7.26 -29.11 -3.69
C LEU A 416 8.74 -29.13 -4.07
N VAL A 417 9.18 -28.22 -4.93
CA VAL A 417 10.59 -27.93 -5.17
C VAL A 417 10.95 -26.65 -4.45
N MET A 418 12.07 -26.65 -3.74
CA MET A 418 12.62 -25.46 -3.08
C MET A 418 14.10 -25.30 -3.39
N ALA A 419 14.56 -24.06 -3.48
CA ALA A 419 15.97 -23.72 -3.53
C ALA A 419 16.24 -22.44 -2.73
N PRO A 420 17.41 -22.33 -2.07
CA PRO A 420 17.85 -21.09 -1.45
C PRO A 420 17.93 -19.95 -2.48
N THR A 421 17.62 -18.73 -2.05
CA THR A 421 17.74 -17.53 -2.90
C THR A 421 19.13 -17.44 -3.52
N GLU A 422 20.19 -17.75 -2.76
CA GLU A 422 21.58 -17.76 -3.26
C GLU A 422 21.83 -18.74 -4.41
N VAL A 423 21.17 -19.91 -4.40
CA VAL A 423 21.29 -20.91 -5.46
C VAL A 423 20.57 -20.43 -6.72
N VAL A 424 19.37 -19.88 -6.55
CA VAL A 424 18.54 -19.37 -7.65
C VAL A 424 19.19 -18.15 -8.32
N THR A 425 19.83 -17.27 -7.55
CA THR A 425 20.55 -16.12 -8.10
C THR A 425 21.71 -16.54 -9.00
N LYS A 426 22.36 -17.68 -8.72
CA LYS A 426 23.48 -18.21 -9.53
C LYS A 426 23.02 -19.02 -10.74
N GLU A 427 22.00 -19.87 -10.56
CA GLU A 427 21.62 -20.91 -11.53
C GLU A 427 20.39 -20.54 -12.38
N GLY A 428 19.72 -19.43 -12.06
CA GLY A 428 18.46 -19.02 -12.67
C GLY A 428 17.22 -19.55 -11.92
N LYS A 429 16.02 -19.22 -12.42
CA LYS A 429 14.74 -19.55 -11.78
C LYS A 429 14.01 -20.74 -12.41
N GLU A 430 14.41 -21.15 -13.60
CA GLU A 430 13.73 -22.19 -14.37
C GLU A 430 14.22 -23.58 -13.97
N ILE A 431 13.29 -24.44 -13.58
CA ILE A 431 13.54 -25.84 -13.25
C ILE A 431 13.08 -26.77 -14.37
N HIS A 432 13.87 -27.80 -14.63
CA HIS A 432 13.56 -28.88 -15.58
C HIS A 432 13.24 -30.17 -14.82
N ILE A 433 12.10 -30.78 -15.12
CA ILE A 433 11.55 -31.91 -14.38
C ILE A 433 11.51 -33.12 -15.31
N LYS A 434 12.11 -34.24 -14.89
CA LYS A 434 12.14 -35.50 -15.63
C LYS A 434 11.83 -36.68 -14.73
N SER A 435 11.31 -37.75 -15.33
CA SER A 435 11.16 -39.06 -14.71
C SER A 435 12.05 -40.06 -15.42
N ASP A 436 12.59 -41.03 -14.69
CA ASP A 436 13.30 -42.19 -15.25
C ASP A 436 12.36 -43.37 -15.59
N ASN A 437 11.08 -43.29 -15.20
CA ASN A 437 10.10 -44.37 -15.38
C ASN A 437 8.92 -43.89 -16.23
N VAL A 438 8.67 -44.59 -17.35
CA VAL A 438 7.56 -44.35 -18.28
C VAL A 438 6.16 -44.57 -17.68
N ASN A 439 6.04 -45.08 -16.46
CA ASN A 439 4.76 -45.23 -15.77
C ASN A 439 4.52 -44.15 -14.72
N ILE A 440 5.44 -43.20 -14.57
CA ILE A 440 5.39 -42.09 -13.61
C ILE A 440 5.78 -40.82 -14.36
N HIS A 441 4.84 -39.91 -14.59
CA HIS A 441 5.08 -38.71 -15.40
C HIS A 441 4.86 -37.43 -14.62
N PRO A 442 5.81 -36.48 -14.67
CA PRO A 442 5.52 -35.12 -14.24
C PRO A 442 4.54 -34.49 -15.23
N LEU A 443 3.51 -33.81 -14.73
CA LEU A 443 2.51 -33.13 -15.56
C LEU A 443 3.04 -31.82 -16.17
N ALA A 444 4.22 -31.38 -15.75
CA ALA A 444 4.96 -30.27 -16.32
C ALA A 444 6.44 -30.64 -16.42
N SER A 445 7.04 -30.42 -17.57
CA SER A 445 8.47 -30.66 -17.80
C SER A 445 9.35 -29.48 -17.41
N VAL A 446 8.77 -28.28 -17.32
CA VAL A 446 9.45 -27.01 -16.98
C VAL A 446 8.55 -26.16 -16.09
N LYS A 447 9.13 -25.52 -15.07
CA LYS A 447 8.45 -24.58 -14.15
C LYS A 447 9.42 -23.49 -13.70
N ASN A 448 8.92 -22.35 -13.25
CA ASN A 448 9.74 -21.32 -12.60
C ASN A 448 9.56 -21.38 -11.07
N LEU A 449 10.64 -21.14 -10.35
CA LEU A 449 10.63 -20.93 -8.90
C LEU A 449 10.21 -19.49 -8.57
N GLU A 450 9.33 -19.36 -7.58
CA GLU A 450 8.81 -18.08 -7.09
C GLU A 450 9.13 -17.90 -5.60
N LYS A 451 9.03 -16.68 -5.05
CA LYS A 451 9.29 -16.47 -3.63
C LYS A 451 8.38 -17.36 -2.77
N SER A 452 8.95 -18.08 -1.81
CA SER A 452 8.17 -18.92 -0.91
C SER A 452 7.18 -18.08 -0.12
N PHE A 453 5.93 -18.53 0.01
CA PHE A 453 4.92 -17.82 0.81
C PHE A 453 5.32 -17.71 2.29
N LYS A 454 5.98 -18.74 2.84
CA LYS A 454 6.34 -18.82 4.26
C LYS A 454 7.73 -18.24 4.56
N TYR A 455 8.67 -18.36 3.62
CA TYR A 455 10.04 -17.85 3.75
C TYR A 455 10.50 -17.09 2.49
N PRO A 456 9.82 -15.98 2.13
CA PRO A 456 10.02 -15.27 0.86
C PRO A 456 11.41 -14.67 0.67
N GLU A 457 12.14 -14.48 1.77
CA GLU A 457 13.49 -13.88 1.76
C GLU A 457 14.59 -14.92 1.51
N THR A 458 14.44 -16.13 2.04
CA THR A 458 15.52 -17.14 2.03
C THR A 458 15.31 -18.24 1.00
N LEU A 459 14.06 -18.46 0.56
CA LEU A 459 13.70 -19.61 -0.27
C LEU A 459 12.81 -19.18 -1.43
N LEU A 460 13.10 -19.73 -2.61
CA LEU A 460 12.14 -19.81 -3.68
C LEU A 460 11.60 -21.23 -3.78
N SER A 461 10.34 -21.34 -4.16
CA SER A 461 9.61 -22.59 -4.22
C SER A 461 8.60 -22.62 -5.36
N THR A 462 8.28 -23.81 -5.84
CA THR A 462 7.15 -24.03 -6.75
C THR A 462 6.60 -25.43 -6.55
N TYR A 463 5.31 -25.60 -6.82
CA TYR A 463 4.67 -26.91 -6.80
C TYR A 463 4.60 -27.49 -8.21
N PHE A 464 4.75 -28.81 -8.30
CA PHE A 464 4.50 -29.57 -9.52
C PHE A 464 3.78 -30.87 -9.19
N LYS A 465 3.12 -31.44 -10.20
CA LYS A 465 2.30 -32.65 -10.05
C LYS A 465 2.94 -33.82 -10.79
N VAL A 466 2.82 -35.00 -10.22
CA VAL A 466 3.26 -36.26 -10.84
C VAL A 466 2.11 -37.26 -10.82
N ALA A 467 1.88 -37.94 -11.94
CA ALA A 467 0.85 -38.97 -12.07
C ALA A 467 1.50 -40.34 -12.33
N GLY A 468 0.93 -41.39 -11.75
CA GLY A 468 1.35 -42.78 -11.94
C GLY A 468 0.26 -43.59 -12.67
N TYR A 469 0.67 -44.47 -13.58
CA TYR A 469 -0.25 -45.20 -14.48
C TYR A 469 -0.19 -46.73 -14.34
N LYS A 470 0.81 -47.26 -13.62
CA LYS A 470 0.96 -48.71 -13.42
C LYS A 470 1.22 -49.01 -11.96
N GLU A 471 0.41 -49.90 -11.38
CA GLU A 471 0.57 -50.36 -10.00
C GLU A 471 1.96 -50.94 -9.74
N ASN A 472 2.52 -50.67 -8.56
CA ASN A 472 3.85 -51.08 -8.13
C ASN A 472 5.01 -50.55 -8.98
N ALA A 473 4.77 -49.61 -9.91
CA ALA A 473 5.85 -48.91 -10.58
C ALA A 473 6.64 -48.06 -9.59
N GLU A 474 7.97 -48.14 -9.65
CA GLU A 474 8.88 -47.31 -8.85
C GLU A 474 9.77 -46.49 -9.80
N GLY A 475 9.92 -45.20 -9.53
CA GLY A 475 10.71 -44.30 -10.37
C GLY A 475 11.22 -43.09 -9.61
N ILE A 476 12.21 -42.43 -10.18
CA ILE A 476 12.86 -41.26 -9.65
C ILE A 476 12.48 -40.04 -10.49
N ILE A 477 11.87 -39.06 -9.83
CA ILE A 477 11.73 -37.72 -10.39
C ILE A 477 13.00 -36.95 -10.12
N THR A 478 13.56 -36.37 -11.18
CA THR A 478 14.75 -35.52 -11.14
C THR A 478 14.36 -34.10 -11.52
N VAL A 479 14.75 -33.14 -10.69
CA VAL A 479 14.60 -31.71 -10.95
C VAL A 479 15.99 -31.09 -11.11
N LYS A 480 16.20 -30.33 -12.18
CA LYS A 480 17.44 -29.58 -12.44
C LYS A 480 17.20 -28.07 -12.42
N LEU A 481 18.09 -27.33 -11.79
CA LEU A 481 18.16 -25.87 -11.77
C LEU A 481 19.60 -25.48 -12.11
N GLY A 482 19.85 -25.05 -13.34
CA GLY A 482 21.22 -24.90 -13.85
C GLY A 482 22.04 -26.17 -13.63
N ASN A 483 23.11 -26.07 -12.84
CA ASN A 483 23.99 -27.19 -12.48
C ASN A 483 23.53 -27.99 -11.23
N LYS A 484 22.52 -27.51 -10.51
CA LYS A 484 21.99 -28.19 -9.32
C LYS A 484 20.94 -29.22 -9.69
N THR A 485 20.93 -30.34 -8.98
CA THR A 485 19.99 -31.44 -9.21
C THR A 485 19.43 -31.96 -7.89
N ALA A 486 18.13 -32.23 -7.86
CA ALA A 486 17.43 -32.86 -6.74
C ALA A 486 16.59 -34.04 -7.23
N THR A 487 16.39 -35.04 -6.38
CA THR A 487 15.67 -36.27 -6.75
C THR A 487 14.64 -36.68 -5.71
N ALA A 488 13.50 -37.23 -6.15
CA ALA A 488 12.49 -37.83 -5.29
C ALA A 488 12.12 -39.23 -5.78
N LYS A 489 12.05 -40.21 -4.88
CA LYS A 489 11.62 -41.58 -5.17
C LYS A 489 10.11 -41.70 -5.08
N LEU A 490 9.48 -42.23 -6.11
CA LEU A 490 8.05 -42.41 -6.20
C LEU A 490 7.69 -43.88 -6.36
N LYS A 491 6.66 -44.32 -5.64
CA LYS A 491 6.06 -45.65 -5.79
C LYS A 491 4.57 -45.52 -6.09
N VAL A 492 4.11 -46.15 -7.16
CA VAL A 492 2.68 -46.22 -7.47
C VAL A 492 2.05 -47.31 -6.61
N ALA A 493 1.14 -46.93 -5.72
CA ALA A 493 0.49 -47.85 -4.79
C ALA A 493 -1.02 -47.59 -4.71
N PRO A 494 -1.84 -48.62 -4.46
CA PRO A 494 -3.25 -48.42 -4.18
C PRO A 494 -3.45 -47.54 -2.95
N PRO A 495 -4.59 -46.84 -2.82
CA PRO A 495 -4.89 -46.04 -1.65
C PRO A 495 -4.77 -46.91 -0.39
N LYS A 496 -3.80 -46.58 0.48
CA LYS A 496 -3.83 -47.12 1.84
C LYS A 496 -5.11 -46.63 2.50
N GLU A 497 -5.87 -47.53 3.12
CA GLU A 497 -6.80 -47.12 4.18
C GLU A 497 -5.98 -46.33 5.19
N VAL A 498 -6.20 -45.01 5.21
CA VAL A 498 -5.55 -44.13 6.15
C VAL A 498 -6.17 -44.46 7.50
N GLY A 499 -5.47 -45.25 8.31
CA GLY A 499 -5.81 -45.43 9.72
C GLY A 499 -6.06 -44.06 10.37
N GLU A 500 -7.08 -43.99 11.23
CA GLU A 500 -7.58 -42.75 11.84
C GLU A 500 -6.44 -41.78 12.16
N ARG A 501 -6.34 -40.70 11.38
CA ARG A 501 -5.42 -39.61 11.69
C ARG A 501 -5.81 -39.08 13.07
N LYS A 502 -4.88 -39.10 14.02
CA LYS A 502 -5.08 -38.44 15.32
C LYS A 502 -5.53 -37.00 15.05
N PRO A 503 -6.70 -36.58 15.58
CA PRO A 503 -7.25 -35.26 15.30
C PRO A 503 -6.28 -34.19 15.79
N ARG A 504 -5.97 -33.21 14.93
CA ARG A 504 -5.36 -31.95 15.37
C ARG A 504 -6.34 -31.31 16.37
N LYS A 505 -5.86 -30.86 17.53
CA LYS A 505 -6.70 -30.11 18.48
C LYS A 505 -7.10 -28.79 17.79
N GLY A 506 -8.38 -28.65 17.46
CA GLY A 506 -8.99 -27.48 16.79
C GLY A 506 -9.15 -27.69 15.28
N GLY A 507 -10.38 -27.54 14.78
CA GLY A 507 -10.67 -27.55 13.33
C GLY A 507 -10.27 -26.23 12.64
N PHE A 508 -10.55 -26.12 11.34
CA PHE A 508 -10.40 -24.89 10.55
C PHE A 508 -11.06 -23.66 11.20
N ILE A 509 -12.22 -23.88 11.82
CA ILE A 509 -12.87 -22.95 12.75
C ILE A 509 -12.70 -23.52 14.17
N SER A 510 -12.12 -22.72 15.06
CA SER A 510 -11.93 -23.01 16.49
C SER A 510 -12.99 -22.36 17.38
N GLY A 511 -13.67 -21.31 16.91
CA GLY A 511 -14.78 -20.70 17.63
C GLY A 511 -15.27 -19.37 17.05
N PHE A 512 -16.06 -18.67 17.86
CA PHE A 512 -16.61 -17.35 17.58
C PHE A 512 -16.23 -16.38 18.69
N ASP A 513 -16.00 -15.13 18.31
CA ASP A 513 -15.76 -14.02 19.23
C ASP A 513 -16.79 -12.92 18.96
N ILE A 514 -17.50 -12.49 20.02
CA ILE A 514 -18.51 -11.43 19.93
C ILE A 514 -17.84 -10.16 20.42
N ASN A 515 -17.39 -9.37 19.46
CA ASN A 515 -16.48 -8.27 19.72
C ASN A 515 -17.24 -6.94 19.86
N GLU A 516 -16.98 -6.22 20.95
CA GLU A 516 -17.66 -4.99 21.33
C GLU A 516 -16.77 -3.74 21.22
N ILE A 517 -15.73 -3.81 20.37
CA ILE A 517 -14.90 -2.65 20.06
C ILE A 517 -15.76 -1.52 19.51
N ASP A 518 -15.47 -0.30 19.96
CA ASP A 518 -16.18 0.90 19.50
C ASP A 518 -15.69 1.26 18.08
N ASN A 519 -16.62 1.61 17.17
CA ASN A 519 -16.37 1.98 15.77
C ASN A 519 -15.51 0.99 14.95
N PRO A 520 -15.92 -0.29 14.84
CA PRO A 520 -15.20 -1.29 14.05
C PRO A 520 -15.19 -0.93 12.55
N THR A 521 -14.07 -1.20 11.87
CA THR A 521 -13.90 -0.91 10.42
C THR A 521 -14.59 -1.93 9.51
N GLN A 522 -14.94 -3.09 10.04
CA GLN A 522 -15.62 -4.18 9.34
C GLN A 522 -16.65 -4.85 10.26
N ARG A 523 -17.64 -5.52 9.67
CA ARG A 523 -18.74 -6.18 10.41
C ARG A 523 -18.39 -7.59 10.91
N VAL A 524 -17.48 -8.28 10.22
CA VAL A 524 -17.02 -9.63 10.56
C VAL A 524 -15.59 -9.85 10.07
N GLU A 525 -14.84 -10.69 10.78
CA GLU A 525 -13.48 -11.08 10.42
C GLU A 525 -13.23 -12.56 10.76
N TYR A 526 -12.32 -13.21 10.03
CA TYR A 526 -11.71 -14.47 10.44
C TYR A 526 -10.24 -14.26 10.77
N ASP A 527 -9.81 -14.77 11.92
CA ASP A 527 -8.42 -14.73 12.35
C ASP A 527 -8.07 -15.97 13.19
N ASN A 528 -7.05 -16.72 12.78
CA ASN A 528 -6.50 -17.87 13.51
C ASN A 528 -7.56 -18.87 14.03
N GLY A 529 -8.55 -19.19 13.19
CA GLY A 529 -9.63 -20.11 13.52
C GLY A 529 -10.87 -19.46 14.15
N ILE A 530 -10.80 -18.20 14.55
CA ILE A 530 -11.90 -17.51 15.23
C ILE A 530 -12.64 -16.61 14.24
N ILE A 531 -13.96 -16.76 14.15
CA ILE A 531 -14.83 -15.82 13.45
C ILE A 531 -15.25 -14.73 14.45
N ARG A 532 -14.76 -13.50 14.25
CA ARG A 532 -15.12 -12.34 15.08
C ARG A 532 -16.28 -11.58 14.47
N ILE A 533 -17.30 -11.31 15.27
CA ILE A 533 -18.50 -10.55 14.89
C ILE A 533 -18.50 -9.24 15.64
N PHE A 534 -18.46 -8.12 14.92
CA PHE A 534 -18.36 -6.79 15.51
C PHE A 534 -19.75 -6.18 15.73
N ILE A 535 -20.33 -6.40 16.91
CA ILE A 535 -21.73 -6.04 17.17
C ILE A 535 -21.98 -4.54 17.23
N LYS A 536 -20.95 -3.72 17.45
CA LYS A 536 -21.04 -2.25 17.41
C LYS A 536 -20.87 -1.65 16.02
N PHE A 537 -20.70 -2.48 14.98
CA PHE A 537 -20.70 -1.98 13.61
C PHE A 537 -22.09 -1.38 13.30
N PRO A 538 -22.21 -0.20 12.65
CA PRO A 538 -23.48 0.53 12.55
C PRO A 538 -24.65 -0.26 11.95
N SER A 539 -24.39 -1.18 11.02
CA SER A 539 -25.44 -2.03 10.43
C SER A 539 -25.77 -3.26 11.27
N VAL A 540 -24.87 -3.70 12.16
CA VAL A 540 -25.06 -4.88 13.04
C VAL A 540 -25.72 -4.48 14.35
N ALA A 541 -25.29 -3.36 14.93
CA ALA A 541 -25.76 -2.81 16.22
C ALA A 541 -27.27 -2.55 16.28
N LYS A 542 -27.92 -2.43 15.12
CA LYS A 542 -29.37 -2.26 15.00
C LYS A 542 -30.15 -3.53 15.32
N PHE A 543 -29.54 -4.70 15.15
CA PHE A 543 -30.19 -6.00 15.20
C PHE A 543 -29.64 -6.90 16.31
N ILE A 544 -28.31 -6.91 16.47
CA ILE A 544 -27.61 -7.80 17.39
C ILE A 544 -26.86 -6.97 18.42
N LYS A 545 -27.19 -7.15 19.70
CA LYS A 545 -26.61 -6.43 20.84
C LYS A 545 -25.62 -7.32 21.62
N SER A 546 -25.11 -6.78 22.73
CA SER A 546 -24.19 -7.49 23.64
C SER A 546 -24.74 -8.86 24.03
N GLY A 547 -23.86 -9.86 24.11
CA GLY A 547 -24.24 -11.25 24.38
C GLY A 547 -25.09 -11.91 23.29
N LEU A 548 -25.12 -11.34 22.07
CA LEU A 548 -26.01 -11.73 20.97
C LEU A 548 -27.50 -11.56 21.32
N GLU A 549 -27.85 -10.58 22.14
CA GLU A 549 -29.26 -10.26 22.41
C GLU A 549 -29.96 -9.76 21.13
N GLY A 550 -31.17 -10.28 20.87
CA GLY A 550 -31.95 -9.99 19.66
C GLY A 550 -31.69 -10.96 18.51
N ILE A 551 -30.81 -11.96 18.70
CA ILE A 551 -30.50 -12.99 17.68
C ILE A 551 -31.69 -13.90 17.34
N GLU A 552 -32.69 -13.96 18.22
CA GLU A 552 -33.93 -14.69 18.06
C GLU A 552 -34.86 -14.10 16.99
N GLU A 553 -34.70 -12.82 16.66
CA GLU A 553 -35.53 -12.12 15.67
C GLU A 553 -35.18 -12.57 14.24
N PRO A 554 -36.18 -12.71 13.33
CA PRO A 554 -35.95 -13.19 11.97
C PRO A 554 -34.86 -12.42 11.20
N GLU A 555 -34.85 -11.09 11.31
CA GLU A 555 -33.88 -10.20 10.66
C GLU A 555 -32.46 -10.44 11.19
N SER A 556 -32.32 -10.62 12.49
CA SER A 556 -31.04 -10.91 13.16
C SER A 556 -30.50 -12.28 12.78
N LYS A 557 -31.38 -13.29 12.66
CA LYS A 557 -30.99 -14.63 12.20
C LYS A 557 -30.44 -14.61 10.77
N ILE A 558 -31.10 -13.87 9.87
CA ILE A 558 -30.63 -13.69 8.49
C ILE A 558 -29.27 -12.98 8.50
N LEU A 559 -29.15 -11.86 9.21
CA LEU A 559 -27.90 -11.11 9.30
C LEU A 559 -26.75 -11.97 9.83
N MET A 560 -26.98 -12.74 10.90
CA MET A 560 -25.98 -13.65 11.45
C MET A 560 -25.51 -14.70 10.44
N ALA A 561 -26.44 -15.28 9.68
CA ALA A 561 -26.09 -16.24 8.64
C ALA A 561 -25.22 -15.61 7.54
N GLU A 562 -25.53 -14.39 7.13
CA GLU A 562 -24.73 -13.63 6.16
C GLU A 562 -23.33 -13.31 6.70
N LEU A 563 -23.20 -12.86 7.95
CA LEU A 563 -21.90 -12.55 8.56
C LEU A 563 -21.01 -13.79 8.66
N VAL A 564 -21.56 -14.90 9.18
CA VAL A 564 -20.82 -16.16 9.32
C VAL A 564 -20.47 -16.74 7.95
N GLY A 565 -21.42 -16.71 7.00
CA GLY A 565 -21.21 -17.16 5.64
C GLY A 565 -20.16 -16.35 4.89
N GLU A 566 -20.17 -15.02 5.03
CA GLU A 566 -19.16 -14.13 4.47
C GLU A 566 -17.76 -14.48 4.99
N ALA A 567 -17.58 -14.53 6.32
CA ALA A 567 -16.29 -14.81 6.93
C ALA A 567 -15.74 -16.18 6.50
N PHE A 568 -16.60 -17.21 6.52
CA PHE A 568 -16.23 -18.56 6.13
C PHE A 568 -15.86 -18.66 4.65
N CYS A 569 -16.74 -18.24 3.74
CA CYS A 569 -16.54 -18.40 2.30
C CYS A 569 -15.35 -17.60 1.80
N ARG A 570 -15.14 -16.38 2.30
CA ARG A 570 -13.97 -15.54 1.94
C ARG A 570 -12.67 -16.18 2.39
N THR A 571 -12.65 -16.81 3.56
CA THR A 571 -11.44 -17.47 4.09
C THR A 571 -11.11 -18.74 3.31
N VAL A 572 -12.11 -19.60 3.05
CA VAL A 572 -11.91 -20.82 2.25
C VAL A 572 -11.51 -20.48 0.81
N ALA A 573 -12.13 -19.45 0.20
CA ALA A 573 -11.74 -18.99 -1.14
C ALA A 573 -10.27 -18.55 -1.19
N ARG A 574 -9.83 -17.77 -0.19
CA ARG A 574 -8.43 -17.32 -0.08
C ARG A 574 -7.48 -18.51 0.00
N GLN A 575 -7.76 -19.47 0.88
CA GLN A 575 -6.94 -20.67 1.03
C GLN A 575 -6.90 -21.52 -0.24
N LYS A 576 -8.02 -21.67 -0.95
CA LYS A 576 -8.04 -22.39 -2.22
C LYS A 576 -7.17 -21.72 -3.28
N ILE A 577 -7.23 -20.40 -3.40
CA ILE A 577 -6.41 -19.65 -4.36
C ILE A 577 -4.92 -19.80 -4.02
N GLU A 578 -4.57 -19.74 -2.73
CA GLU A 578 -3.20 -19.96 -2.25
C GLU A 578 -2.71 -21.39 -2.55
N VAL A 579 -3.56 -22.41 -2.37
CA VAL A 579 -3.24 -23.84 -2.62
C VAL A 579 -3.17 -24.17 -4.11
N GLU A 580 -4.08 -23.62 -4.92
CA GLU A 580 -4.16 -23.87 -6.37
C GLU A 580 -3.07 -23.11 -7.16
N GLY A 581 -2.38 -22.15 -6.54
CA GLY A 581 -1.26 -21.42 -7.16
C GLY A 581 -1.71 -20.61 -8.37
N TYR A 582 -2.77 -19.82 -8.21
CA TYR A 582 -3.36 -19.06 -9.31
C TYR A 582 -2.38 -18.06 -9.93
N ILE A 583 -2.17 -18.20 -11.24
CA ILE A 583 -1.53 -17.22 -12.11
C ILE A 583 -2.63 -16.72 -13.06
N PRO A 584 -2.99 -15.42 -13.06
CA PRO A 584 -3.98 -14.91 -13.98
C PRO A 584 -3.49 -15.04 -15.43
N THR A 585 -4.03 -16.02 -16.16
CA THR A 585 -3.81 -16.18 -17.61
C THR A 585 -5.02 -15.62 -18.35
N GLY A 586 -5.25 -14.31 -18.25
CA GLY A 586 -6.38 -13.64 -18.91
C GLY A 586 -6.57 -12.18 -18.46
N PRO A 587 -7.51 -11.45 -19.07
CA PRO A 587 -7.82 -10.04 -18.72
C PRO A 587 -8.57 -9.89 -17.38
N THR A 588 -8.96 -11.00 -16.74
CA THR A 588 -9.69 -11.03 -15.47
C THR A 588 -8.76 -10.71 -14.30
N SER A 589 -9.13 -9.76 -13.44
CA SER A 589 -8.28 -9.37 -12.32
C SER A 589 -8.29 -10.43 -11.21
N ALA A 590 -7.23 -10.49 -10.40
CA ALA A 590 -7.18 -11.40 -9.23
C ALA A 590 -8.34 -11.16 -8.23
N ILE A 591 -8.91 -9.95 -8.24
CA ILE A 591 -10.08 -9.60 -7.43
C ILE A 591 -11.34 -10.28 -7.97
N ASP A 592 -11.51 -10.34 -9.28
CA ASP A 592 -12.68 -10.95 -9.90
C ASP A 592 -12.70 -12.46 -9.69
N GLU A 593 -11.55 -13.13 -9.78
CA GLU A 593 -11.43 -14.55 -9.47
C GLU A 593 -11.72 -14.83 -7.99
N PHE A 594 -11.19 -14.00 -7.08
CA PHE A 594 -11.52 -14.13 -5.65
C PHE A 594 -13.03 -14.00 -5.41
N ASN A 595 -13.67 -13.00 -6.00
CA ASN A 595 -15.11 -12.80 -5.89
C ASN A 595 -15.90 -13.96 -6.50
N TYR A 596 -15.47 -14.49 -7.64
CA TYR A 596 -16.07 -15.65 -8.27
C TYR A 596 -16.03 -16.88 -7.34
N ARG A 597 -14.86 -17.17 -6.74
CA ARG A 597 -14.70 -18.28 -5.78
C ARG A 597 -15.55 -18.10 -4.53
N VAL A 598 -15.65 -16.87 -4.01
CA VAL A 598 -16.52 -16.55 -2.89
C VAL A 598 -17.99 -16.83 -3.24
N ASN A 599 -18.44 -16.36 -4.41
CA ASN A 599 -19.81 -16.55 -4.87
C ASN A 599 -20.14 -18.04 -5.06
N GLU A 600 -19.22 -18.83 -5.61
CA GLU A 600 -19.40 -20.28 -5.77
C GLU A 600 -19.51 -20.99 -4.41
N LEU A 601 -18.67 -20.63 -3.44
CA LEU A 601 -18.76 -21.18 -2.07
C LEU A 601 -20.05 -20.76 -1.38
N GLN A 602 -20.49 -19.51 -1.53
CA GLN A 602 -21.75 -19.03 -0.98
C GLN A 602 -22.94 -19.80 -1.59
N LYS A 603 -22.97 -19.92 -2.92
CA LYS A 603 -23.99 -20.72 -3.63
C LYS A 603 -24.04 -22.16 -3.11
N LYS A 604 -22.88 -22.77 -2.86
CA LYS A 604 -22.79 -24.16 -2.40
C LYS A 604 -23.13 -24.35 -0.91
N HIS A 605 -22.84 -23.37 -0.04
CA HIS A 605 -22.82 -23.61 1.41
C HIS A 605 -23.68 -22.67 2.25
N LEU A 606 -23.97 -21.46 1.78
CA LEU A 606 -24.63 -20.43 2.58
C LEU A 606 -26.01 -20.90 3.07
N HIS A 607 -26.77 -21.61 2.22
CA HIS A 607 -28.07 -22.17 2.58
C HIS A 607 -27.99 -23.15 3.77
N ARG A 608 -26.89 -23.92 3.91
CA ARG A 608 -26.70 -24.85 5.05
C ARG A 608 -26.40 -24.10 6.35
N ILE A 609 -25.68 -22.98 6.27
CA ILE A 609 -25.43 -22.09 7.41
C ILE A 609 -26.75 -21.44 7.85
N GLN A 610 -27.52 -20.93 6.88
CA GLN A 610 -28.85 -20.36 7.11
C GLN A 610 -29.80 -21.38 7.75
N GLU A 611 -29.82 -22.62 7.29
CA GLU A 611 -30.67 -23.68 7.83
C GLU A 611 -30.44 -23.91 9.33
N ILE A 612 -29.17 -23.89 9.80
CA ILE A 612 -28.87 -24.03 11.23
C ILE A 612 -29.43 -22.86 12.02
N ILE A 613 -29.22 -21.63 11.56
CA ILE A 613 -29.53 -20.42 12.32
C ILE A 613 -31.04 -20.13 12.30
N LEU A 614 -31.67 -20.20 11.14
CA LEU A 614 -33.10 -19.91 10.95
C LEU A 614 -33.97 -20.90 11.72
N ASN A 615 -33.64 -22.20 11.66
CA ASN A 615 -34.39 -23.24 12.35
C ASN A 615 -33.96 -23.43 13.81
N TRP A 616 -33.01 -22.64 14.31
CA TRP A 616 -32.58 -22.73 15.71
C TRP A 616 -33.67 -22.25 16.66
N LYS A 617 -33.93 -23.05 17.70
CA LYS A 617 -34.81 -22.71 18.81
C LYS A 617 -33.95 -22.20 19.96
N PHE A 618 -34.07 -20.90 20.23
CA PHE A 618 -33.32 -20.18 21.25
C PHE A 618 -33.89 -20.38 22.64
#